data_AF-A0AAE8IF44-F1
#
_entry.id   AF-A0AAE8IF44-F1
#
_cell.length_a   1.000
_cell.length_b   1.000
_cell.length_c   1.000
_cell.angle_alpha   90.00
_cell.angle_beta   90.00
_cell.angle_gamma   90.00
#
_symmetry.space_group_name_H-M   'P 1'
#
loop_
_entity.id
_entity.type
_entity.pdbx_description
1 polymer ?
#
loop_
_entity_poly.entity_id
_entity_poly.type
_entity_poly.pdbx_seq_one_letter_code
_entity_poly.pdbx_strand_id
1 'polypeptide(L)' 'MSNGKLDINAATAEQIDAVPALAGHGFEIVRYREERGRFDALRQLDEVPGLAGKLDDADRALLTV' A
#
# COMPACT_ATOMS: atom_id res chain seq x y z
N MET A 1 11.28 -14.10 14.24
CA MET A 1 10.41 -12.92 14.33
C MET A 1 10.11 -12.52 12.91
N SER A 2 8.95 -12.92 12.39
CA SER A 2 8.50 -12.52 11.06
C SER A 2 8.37 -11.00 11.05
N ASN A 3 9.18 -10.35 10.23
CA ASN A 3 9.20 -8.89 10.09
C ASN A 3 7.79 -8.47 9.65
N GLY A 4 6.96 -7.96 10.57
CA GLY A 4 5.49 -7.80 10.45
C GLY A 4 5.04 -6.74 9.45
N LYS A 5 5.66 -6.71 8.28
CA LYS A 5 5.36 -5.82 7.18
C LYS A 5 4.23 -6.38 6.32
N LEU A 6 3.38 -5.49 5.83
CA LEU A 6 2.29 -5.84 4.93
C LEU A 6 2.79 -5.83 3.47
N ASP A 7 2.64 -6.94 2.76
CA ASP A 7 2.89 -7.01 1.31
C ASP A 7 1.72 -6.36 0.56
N ILE A 8 1.99 -5.20 -0.04
CA ILE A 8 0.99 -4.40 -0.74
C ILE A 8 0.52 -5.01 -2.05
N ASN A 9 1.23 -5.99 -2.59
CA ASN A 9 0.84 -6.70 -3.79
C ASN A 9 0.04 -7.98 -3.49
N ALA A 10 0.03 -8.45 -2.24
CA ALA A 10 -0.69 -9.65 -1.82
C ALA A 10 -1.85 -9.38 -0.87
N ALA A 11 -1.79 -8.31 -0.07
CA ALA A 11 -2.78 -7.97 0.94
C ALA A 11 -4.16 -7.67 0.34
N THR A 12 -5.23 -8.02 1.06
CA THR A 12 -6.61 -7.62 0.72
C THR A 12 -6.82 -6.13 1.00
N ALA A 13 -7.88 -5.56 0.45
CA ALA A 13 -8.26 -4.17 0.73
C ALA A 13 -8.47 -3.95 2.23
N GLU A 14 -9.11 -4.88 2.95
CA GLU A 14 -9.33 -4.76 4.39
C GLU A 14 -8.02 -4.82 5.19
N GLN A 15 -7.07 -5.65 4.78
CA GLN A 15 -5.74 -5.72 5.41
C GLN A 15 -4.94 -4.43 5.18
N ILE A 16 -5.09 -3.82 4.01
CA ILE A 16 -4.48 -2.52 3.70
C ILE A 16 -5.13 -1.42 4.53
N ASP A 17 -6.46 -1.39 4.62
CA ASP A 17 -7.21 -0.41 5.42
C ASP A 17 -6.94 -0.52 6.92
N ALA A 18 -6.45 -1.67 7.39
CA ALA A 18 -6.00 -1.84 8.78
C ALA A 18 -4.71 -1.08 9.10
N VAL A 19 -3.97 -0.59 8.09
CA VAL A 19 -2.82 0.29 8.28
C VAL A 19 -3.34 1.73 8.42
N PRO A 20 -3.12 2.43 9.57
CA PRO A 20 -3.74 3.74 9.83
C PRO A 20 -3.50 4.79 8.73
N ALA A 21 -2.31 4.82 8.14
CA ALA A 21 -1.97 5.76 7.06
C ALA A 21 -2.64 5.43 5.71
N LEU A 22 -3.13 4.19 5.53
CA LEU A 22 -3.80 3.70 4.33
C LEU A 22 -5.31 3.51 4.53
N ALA A 23 -5.84 3.80 5.71
CA ALA A 23 -7.25 3.62 6.02
C ALA A 23 -8.14 4.39 5.01
N GLY A 24 -8.98 3.65 4.28
CA GLY A 24 -9.87 4.16 3.25
C GLY A 24 -9.30 4.10 1.82
N HIS A 25 -8.06 3.61 1.64
CA HIS A 25 -7.40 3.51 0.34
C HIS A 25 -7.14 2.07 -0.11
N GLY A 26 -7.47 1.06 0.70
CA GLY A 26 -7.24 -0.35 0.37
C GLY A 26 -7.82 -0.75 -0.98
N PHE A 27 -9.08 -0.37 -1.24
CA PHE A 27 -9.73 -0.64 -2.52
C PHE A 27 -9.00 0.02 -3.71
N GLU A 28 -8.57 1.27 -3.58
CA GLU A 28 -7.87 1.99 -4.66
C GLU A 28 -6.52 1.35 -4.99
N ILE A 29 -5.78 0.89 -3.97
CA ILE A 29 -4.50 0.21 -4.13
C ILE A 29 -4.67 -1.15 -4.84
N VAL A 30 -5.65 -1.95 -4.41
CA VAL A 30 -5.95 -3.25 -5.06
C VAL A 30 -6.34 -3.04 -6.51
N ARG A 31 -7.26 -2.10 -6.78
CA ARG A 31 -7.68 -1.76 -8.14
C ARG A 31 -6.50 -1.29 -8.99
N TYR A 32 -5.62 -0.45 -8.45
CA TYR A 32 -4.45 0.04 -9.17
C TYR A 32 -3.52 -1.09 -9.61
N ARG A 33 -3.17 -2.00 -8.70
CA ARG A 33 -2.26 -3.13 -9.03
C ARG A 33 -2.88 -4.15 -9.98
N GLU A 34 -4.21 -4.29 -9.97
CA GLU A 34 -4.94 -5.14 -10.90
C GLU A 34 -5.01 -4.53 -12.31
N GLU A 35 -5.22 -3.21 -12.41
CA GLU A 35 -5.31 -2.50 -13.69
C GLU A 35 -3.95 -2.21 -14.33
N ARG A 36 -2.93 -1.90 -13.52
CA ARG A 36 -1.61 -1.42 -13.99
C ARG A 36 -0.46 -2.38 -13.76
N GLY A 37 -0.69 -3.47 -13.03
CA GLY A 37 0.34 -4.41 -12.62
C GLY A 37 0.88 -4.14 -11.22
N ARG A 38 1.66 -5.10 -10.72
CA ARG A 38 2.25 -5.06 -9.37
C ARG A 38 3.14 -3.84 -9.18
N PHE A 39 3.25 -3.38 -7.94
CA PHE A 39 4.23 -2.38 -7.54
C PHE A 39 5.63 -3.03 -7.47
N ASP A 40 6.64 -2.37 -8.02
CA ASP A 40 8.06 -2.75 -7.91
C ASP A 40 8.77 -1.99 -6.78
N ALA A 41 8.20 -0.87 -6.32
CA ALA A 41 8.70 -0.08 -5.21
C ALA A 41 7.57 0.65 -4.47
N LEU A 42 7.69 0.78 -3.14
CA LEU A 42 6.69 1.43 -2.30
C LEU A 42 6.40 2.89 -2.70
N ARG A 43 7.37 3.60 -3.31
CA ARG A 43 7.17 4.96 -3.84
C ARG A 43 6.07 5.05 -4.90
N GLN A 44 5.78 3.95 -5.60
CA GLN A 44 4.72 3.92 -6.61
C GLN A 44 3.31 3.99 -6.01
N LEU A 45 3.17 3.86 -4.68
CA LEU A 45 1.91 4.18 -4.01
C LEU A 45 1.49 5.64 -4.21
N ASP A 46 2.43 6.55 -4.47
CA ASP A 46 2.11 7.94 -4.80
C ASP A 46 1.42 8.10 -6.17
N GLU A 47 1.45 7.07 -7.02
CA GLU A 47 0.74 7.04 -8.30
C GLU A 47 -0.73 6.62 -8.16
N VAL A 48 -1.10 6.05 -7.00
CA VAL A 48 -2.49 5.71 -6.69
C VAL A 48 -3.25 7.01 -6.42
N PRO A 49 -4.42 7.25 -7.07
CA PRO A 49 -5.22 8.44 -6.82
C PRO A 49 -5.48 8.66 -5.33
N GLY A 50 -5.24 9.87 -4.83
CA GLY A 50 -5.47 10.22 -3.42
C GLY A 50 -4.36 9.83 -2.43
N LEU A 51 -3.30 9.15 -2.88
CA LEU A 51 -2.17 8.72 -2.03
C LEU A 51 -0.88 9.52 -2.21
N ALA A 52 -0.79 10.39 -3.23
CA ALA A 52 0.38 11.21 -3.47
C ALA A 52 0.78 12.02 -2.22
N GLY A 53 1.94 11.69 -1.64
CA GLY A 53 2.48 12.36 -0.46
C GLY A 53 1.76 12.06 0.86
N LYS A 54 0.85 11.07 0.90
CA LYS A 54 0.18 10.66 2.14
C LYS A 54 1.07 9.83 3.07
N LEU A 55 2.00 9.06 2.51
CA LEU A 55 2.85 8.14 3.25
C LEU A 55 4.22 8.75 3.48
N ASP A 56 4.63 8.82 4.75
CA ASP A 56 5.99 9.14 5.13
C ASP A 56 6.91 7.90 5.18
N ASP A 57 8.16 8.09 5.58
CA ASP A 57 9.14 7.00 5.68
C ASP A 57 8.78 5.97 6.76
N ALA A 58 8.13 6.40 7.84
CA ALA A 58 7.73 5.52 8.94
C ALA A 58 6.56 4.62 8.50
N ASP A 59 5.58 5.18 7.78
CA ASP A 59 4.48 4.41 7.21
C ASP A 59 5.00 3.37 6.21
N ARG A 60 5.92 3.77 5.32
CA ARG A 60 6.52 2.86 4.32
C ARG A 60 7.37 1.77 4.97
N ALA A 61 7.94 2.02 6.15
CA ALA A 61 8.69 0.99 6.88
C ALA A 61 7.80 -0.21 7.29
N LEU A 62 6.48 -0.02 7.39
CA LEU A 62 5.50 -1.07 7.70
C LEU A 62 5.09 -1.90 6.46
N LEU A 63 5.56 -1.55 5.27
CA LEU A 63 5.11 -2.14 4.02
C LEU A 63 6.25 -2.87 3.27
N THR A 64 5.87 -3.77 2.37
CA THR A 64 6.73 -4.33 1.32
C THR A 64 5.95 -4.42 0.01
N VAL A 65 6.68 -4.52 -1.10
CA VAL A 65 6.15 -4.92 -2.41
C VAL A 65 6.42 -6.39 -2.68
#